data_AF-A0A560FK85-F1
#
_entry.id   AF-A0A560FK85-F1
#
_cell.length_a   1.000
_cell.length_b   1.000
_cell.length_c   1.000
_cell.angle_alpha   90.00
_cell.angle_beta   90.00
_cell.angle_gamma   90.00
#
_symmetry.space_group_name_H-M   'P 1'
#
loop_
_entity.id
_entity.type
_entity.pdbx_description
1 polymer ?
#
loop_
_entity_poly.entity_id
_entity_poly.type
_entity_poly.pdbx_seq_one_letter_code
_entity_poly.pdbx_strand_id
1 'polypeptide(L)'
;MPEVIHKSEEVFGIGRELPLNYVQRKDVDEPFFESLSRGKHIVIYGSSKQGKTSLRKTWLTDRDHLTVSCLSSMNLSQLNAAILKTAWYRLEQTISKSTDGSWKFSAELKAKAGIPLLTEASGGGGVERQTKGTEQQTTTRIELDLGDVNDIIQSLKEANAPKHIVLEDFHYLPFDTQSQFSIALKAFHENSDYTFVVIGVWREKNRLIYFNGDLTSRVVAIDADAWTKEELKSVVRAGEPLLNVRFDDEFVEGVVENSHNAVYLVQEGCALACHKAKVYQTGDQTVQVGKNVDTAALIKSVVDEQAGRYIAFLNNVSEGFQKSELEMYRWLLYALLKCNIDELHQGLRMSAISTIVKEHHPLGETLNEGNITQALTSIASLQVTKNIRPIILDYDPNKSRSECR
;
A
#
# COMPACT_ATOMS: atom_id res chain seq x y z
N MET A 1 37.91 -4.91 16.19
CA MET A 1 36.61 -4.43 16.70
C MET A 1 35.92 -3.73 15.55
N PRO A 2 34.69 -4.12 15.18
CA PRO A 2 33.93 -3.43 14.15
C PRO A 2 33.62 -1.98 14.58
N GLU A 3 33.70 -1.03 13.63
CA GLU A 3 33.43 0.39 13.89
C GLU A 3 31.95 0.68 14.14
N VAL A 4 31.06 -0.20 13.66
CA VAL A 4 29.60 -0.12 13.84
C VAL A 4 29.07 -1.51 14.17
N ILE A 5 28.22 -1.60 15.20
CA ILE A 5 27.55 -2.84 15.62
C ILE A 5 26.07 -2.74 15.22
N HIS A 6 25.62 -3.72 14.45
CA HIS A 6 24.24 -3.86 13.99
C HIS A 6 23.59 -5.08 14.65
N LYS A 7 22.29 -5.00 14.96
CA LYS A 7 21.52 -6.17 15.40
C LYS A 7 21.07 -7.01 14.21
N SER A 8 20.97 -8.32 14.40
CA SER A 8 20.47 -9.23 13.35
C SER A 8 19.06 -8.85 12.88
N GLU A 9 18.21 -8.34 13.77
CA GLU A 9 16.85 -7.86 13.47
C GLU A 9 16.83 -6.53 12.67
N GLU A 10 17.86 -5.69 12.81
CA GLU A 10 17.98 -4.45 12.02
C GLU A 10 18.47 -4.75 10.59
N VAL A 11 19.22 -5.85 10.43
CA VAL A 11 19.70 -6.34 9.14
C VAL A 11 18.63 -7.17 8.43
N PHE A 12 18.08 -8.20 9.07
CA PHE A 12 17.19 -9.18 8.45
C PHE A 12 15.74 -9.16 8.95
N GLY A 13 15.38 -8.30 9.91
CA GLY A 13 14.04 -8.31 10.51
C GLY A 13 13.02 -7.43 9.77
N ILE A 14 11.74 -7.71 10.02
CA ILE A 14 10.63 -6.83 9.62
C ILE A 14 10.47 -5.71 10.66
N GLY A 15 11.17 -4.60 10.43
CA GLY A 15 11.16 -3.42 11.30
C GLY A 15 10.25 -2.29 10.83
N ARG A 16 10.15 -1.25 11.67
CA ARG A 16 9.59 0.04 11.26
C ARG A 16 10.53 0.76 10.31
N GLU A 17 11.83 0.63 10.53
CA GLU A 17 12.86 1.28 9.73
C GLU A 17 13.25 0.48 8.49
N LEU A 18 13.89 1.15 7.53
CA LEU A 18 14.43 0.51 6.35
C LEU A 18 15.45 -0.55 6.79
N PRO A 19 15.30 -1.82 6.38
CA PRO A 19 16.29 -2.86 6.67
C PRO A 19 17.67 -2.45 6.14
N LEU A 20 18.72 -2.68 6.94
CA LEU A 20 20.07 -2.26 6.59
C LEU A 20 20.62 -2.97 5.34
N ASN A 21 20.06 -4.14 5.01
CA ASN A 21 20.39 -4.92 3.81
C ASN A 21 19.47 -4.63 2.62
N TYR A 22 18.79 -3.48 2.57
CA TYR A 22 17.99 -3.11 1.40
C TYR A 22 18.85 -3.10 0.13
N VAL A 23 18.42 -3.88 -0.87
CA VAL A 23 19.05 -3.92 -2.19
C VAL A 23 18.18 -3.17 -3.18
N GLN A 24 18.77 -2.16 -3.83
CA GLN A 24 18.13 -1.44 -4.93
C GLN A 24 17.94 -2.38 -6.12
N ARG A 25 16.74 -2.39 -6.67
CA ARG A 25 16.37 -3.20 -7.83
C ARG A 25 16.27 -2.31 -9.04
N LYS A 26 17.00 -2.64 -10.10
CA LYS A 26 17.06 -1.79 -11.30
C LYS A 26 15.65 -1.53 -11.87
N ASP A 27 14.86 -2.58 -12.05
CA ASP A 27 13.54 -2.48 -12.70
C ASP A 27 12.43 -1.91 -11.78
N VAL A 28 12.77 -1.52 -10.54
CA VAL A 28 11.82 -0.97 -9.56
C VAL A 28 12.27 0.40 -9.05
N ASP A 29 13.48 0.50 -8.53
CA ASP A 29 14.05 1.71 -7.95
C ASP A 29 14.36 2.78 -9.00
N GLU A 30 14.91 2.39 -10.16
CA GLU A 30 15.23 3.34 -11.24
C GLU A 30 13.96 3.97 -11.84
N PRO A 31 12.89 3.21 -12.21
CA PRO A 31 11.62 3.79 -12.61
C PRO A 31 10.98 4.68 -11.53
N PHE A 32 11.13 4.35 -10.25
CA PHE A 32 10.62 5.17 -9.15
C PHE A 32 11.29 6.54 -9.14
N PHE A 33 12.62 6.55 -9.11
CA PHE A 33 13.42 7.77 -9.10
C PHE A 33 13.20 8.62 -10.36
N GLU A 34 13.25 8.01 -11.55
CA GLU A 34 13.02 8.73 -12.81
C GLU A 34 11.63 9.36 -12.84
N SER A 35 10.60 8.64 -12.38
CA SER A 35 9.22 9.14 -12.40
C SER A 35 9.02 10.33 -11.47
N LEU A 36 9.62 10.29 -10.26
CA LEU A 36 9.62 11.41 -9.33
C LEU A 36 10.25 12.65 -9.96
N SER A 37 11.42 12.50 -10.61
CA SER A 37 12.13 13.61 -11.24
C SER A 37 11.36 14.27 -12.40
N ARG A 38 10.44 13.52 -13.02
CA ARG A 38 9.63 13.98 -14.16
C ARG A 38 8.23 14.46 -13.75
N GLY A 39 7.95 14.55 -12.45
CA GLY A 39 6.64 14.99 -11.93
C GLY A 39 5.50 14.02 -12.25
N LYS A 40 5.80 12.76 -12.55
CA LYS A 40 4.78 11.74 -12.82
C LYS A 40 4.25 11.19 -11.51
N HIS A 41 2.94 10.97 -11.46
CA HIS A 41 2.35 10.21 -10.37
C HIS A 41 2.85 8.77 -10.40
N ILE A 42 3.04 8.18 -9.23
CA ILE A 42 3.59 6.83 -9.07
C ILE A 42 2.56 5.98 -8.36
N VAL A 43 2.35 4.76 -8.86
CA VAL A 43 1.57 3.73 -8.19
C VAL A 43 2.52 2.58 -7.86
N ILE A 44 2.80 2.37 -6.57
CA ILE A 44 3.53 1.18 -6.12
C ILE A 44 2.49 0.11 -5.74
N TYR A 45 2.44 -0.97 -6.50
CA TYR A 45 1.53 -2.09 -6.29
C TYR A 45 2.29 -3.39 -6.00
N GLY A 46 1.57 -4.45 -5.63
CA GLY A 46 2.13 -5.75 -5.27
C GLY A 46 1.59 -6.30 -3.95
N SER A 47 1.82 -7.59 -3.71
CA SER A 47 1.48 -8.34 -2.51
C SER A 47 2.07 -7.74 -1.22
N SER A 48 1.49 -8.10 -0.07
CA SER A 48 1.92 -7.56 1.24
C SER A 48 3.37 -7.94 1.54
N LYS A 49 4.11 -7.03 2.22
CA LYS A 49 5.51 -7.23 2.65
C LYS A 49 6.54 -7.45 1.53
N GLN A 50 6.28 -6.95 0.32
CA GLN A 50 7.19 -7.07 -0.84
C GLN A 50 8.17 -5.90 -1.01
N GLY A 51 8.32 -5.05 0.01
CA GLY A 51 9.27 -3.92 0.00
C GLY A 51 8.72 -2.59 -0.53
N LYS A 52 7.39 -2.42 -0.64
CA LYS A 52 6.75 -1.14 -1.06
C LYS A 52 7.15 0.05 -0.18
N THR A 53 7.01 -0.11 1.14
CA THR A 53 7.39 0.93 2.10
C THR A 53 8.90 1.16 2.13
N SER A 54 9.70 0.10 1.95
CA SER A 54 11.15 0.19 1.84
C SER A 54 11.57 1.03 0.63
N LEU A 55 11.04 0.73 -0.56
CA LEU A 55 11.25 1.50 -1.78
C LEU A 55 10.93 2.99 -1.56
N ARG A 56 9.75 3.29 -0.99
CA ARG A 56 9.37 4.66 -0.68
C ARG A 56 10.37 5.34 0.26
N LYS A 57 10.72 4.70 1.38
CA LYS A 57 11.65 5.26 2.37
C LYS A 57 13.07 5.47 1.84
N THR A 58 13.52 4.64 0.90
CA THR A 58 14.83 4.79 0.24
C THR A 58 14.91 6.08 -0.57
N TRP A 59 13.83 6.47 -1.25
CA TRP A 59 13.84 7.56 -2.23
C TRP A 59 13.08 8.82 -1.80
N LEU A 60 12.25 8.75 -0.75
CA LEU A 60 11.53 9.88 -0.17
C LEU A 60 11.76 9.95 1.34
N THR A 61 12.41 11.02 1.79
CA THR A 61 12.57 11.28 3.22
C THR A 61 11.31 11.93 3.80
N ASP A 62 11.09 11.78 5.11
CA ASP A 62 9.91 12.32 5.82
C ASP A 62 9.76 13.84 5.70
N ARG A 63 10.80 14.56 5.30
CA ARG A 63 10.77 16.02 5.10
C ARG A 63 10.25 16.43 3.72
N ASP A 64 10.30 15.52 2.75
CA ASP A 64 10.06 15.82 1.34
C ASP A 64 8.64 15.46 0.87
N HIS A 65 7.82 14.89 1.77
CA HIS A 65 6.49 14.42 1.43
C HIS A 65 5.48 14.56 2.58
N LEU A 66 4.19 14.58 2.21
CA LEU A 66 3.08 14.33 3.13
C LEU A 66 2.68 12.86 3.03
N THR A 67 2.31 12.22 4.14
CA THR A 67 1.76 10.86 4.13
C THR A 67 0.34 10.85 4.68
N VAL A 68 -0.59 10.23 3.94
CA VAL A 68 -1.97 9.97 4.37
C VAL A 68 -2.22 8.47 4.33
N SER A 69 -2.68 7.89 5.44
CA SER A 69 -3.16 6.51 5.49
C SER A 69 -4.64 6.46 5.08
N CYS A 70 -4.94 5.73 4.03
CA CYS A 70 -6.29 5.59 3.51
C CYS A 70 -7.12 4.58 4.33
N LEU A 71 -8.36 4.96 4.65
CA LEU A 71 -9.28 4.12 5.41
C LEU A 71 -10.50 3.74 4.57
N SER A 72 -11.06 2.56 4.84
CA SER A 72 -12.22 2.03 4.12
C SER A 72 -13.51 2.84 4.27
N SER A 73 -13.54 3.77 5.22
CA SER A 73 -14.67 4.67 5.45
C SER A 73 -14.55 6.00 4.71
N MET A 74 -13.42 6.28 4.04
CA MET A 74 -13.17 7.58 3.40
C MET A 74 -13.82 7.67 2.02
N ASN A 75 -14.70 8.65 1.83
CA ASN A 75 -15.07 9.15 0.50
C ASN A 75 -14.05 10.17 -0.03
N LEU A 76 -14.23 10.69 -1.26
CA LEU A 76 -13.30 11.65 -1.87
C LEU A 76 -13.07 12.89 -0.99
N SER A 77 -14.14 13.51 -0.49
CA SER A 77 -14.04 14.70 0.37
C SER A 77 -13.29 14.41 1.67
N GLN A 78 -13.47 13.23 2.27
CA GLN A 78 -12.75 12.81 3.48
C GLN A 78 -11.28 12.52 3.21
N LEU A 79 -10.94 11.95 2.06
CA LEU A 79 -9.56 11.76 1.62
C LEU A 79 -8.88 13.13 1.43
N ASN A 80 -9.52 14.05 0.72
CA ASN A 80 -9.05 15.42 0.53
C ASN A 80 -8.91 16.16 1.87
N ALA A 81 -9.85 15.98 2.80
CA ALA A 81 -9.75 16.51 4.15
C ALA A 81 -8.50 16.00 4.88
N ALA A 82 -8.20 14.70 4.74
CA ALA A 82 -7.04 14.08 5.35
C ALA A 82 -5.74 14.64 4.76
N ILE A 83 -5.67 14.81 3.44
CA ILE A 83 -4.54 15.46 2.74
C ILE A 83 -4.32 16.86 3.31
N LEU A 84 -5.35 17.71 3.37
CA LEU A 84 -5.19 19.08 3.87
C LEU A 84 -4.83 19.14 5.36
N LYS A 85 -5.36 18.23 6.19
CA LYS A 85 -4.94 18.11 7.59
C LYS A 85 -3.45 17.78 7.73
N THR A 86 -2.91 16.93 6.86
CA THR A 86 -1.46 16.66 6.82
C THR A 86 -0.66 17.85 6.30
N ALA A 87 -1.26 18.68 5.45
CA ALA A 87 -0.75 19.98 5.01
C ALA A 87 -1.05 21.13 6.01
N TRP A 88 -1.21 20.81 7.30
CA TRP A 88 -1.35 21.76 8.41
C TRP A 88 -2.64 22.60 8.47
N TYR A 89 -3.68 22.22 7.72
CA TYR A 89 -5.00 22.82 7.89
C TYR A 89 -5.75 22.24 9.08
N ARG A 90 -6.46 23.11 9.81
CA ARG A 90 -7.57 22.76 10.68
C ARG A 90 -8.86 22.96 9.89
N LEU A 91 -9.64 21.90 9.75
CA LEU A 91 -10.92 21.93 9.04
C LEU A 91 -12.07 21.92 10.04
N GLU A 92 -13.01 22.85 9.90
CA GLU A 92 -14.27 22.89 10.64
C GLU A 92 -15.43 22.81 9.64
N GLN A 93 -16.42 21.97 9.93
CA GLN A 93 -17.58 21.82 9.05
C GLN A 93 -18.46 23.06 9.19
N THR A 94 -18.81 23.71 8.07
CA THR A 94 -19.71 24.85 8.08
C THR A 94 -21.17 24.39 7.94
N ILE A 95 -22.10 25.30 8.24
CA ILE A 95 -23.56 25.04 8.13
C ILE A 95 -24.03 25.21 6.67
N SER A 96 -23.22 25.81 5.79
CA SER A 96 -23.56 26.09 4.39
C SER A 96 -23.26 24.92 3.46
N LYS A 97 -24.08 24.80 2.41
CA LYS A 97 -23.89 23.84 1.32
C LYS A 97 -23.40 24.55 0.05
N SER A 98 -22.62 23.86 -0.76
CA SER A 98 -22.23 24.26 -2.11
C SER A 98 -23.44 24.29 -3.06
N THR A 99 -23.24 24.81 -4.26
CA THR A 99 -24.25 24.85 -5.34
C THR A 99 -24.72 23.48 -5.81
N ASP A 100 -23.94 22.41 -5.58
CA ASP A 100 -24.30 21.02 -5.89
C ASP A 100 -24.85 20.24 -4.68
N GLY A 101 -24.97 20.88 -3.51
CA GLY A 101 -25.54 20.29 -2.30
C GLY A 101 -24.56 19.58 -1.37
N SER A 102 -23.26 19.60 -1.69
CA SER A 102 -22.16 19.17 -0.81
C SER A 102 -21.98 20.12 0.40
N TRP A 103 -21.32 19.69 1.47
CA TRP A 103 -21.07 20.54 2.66
C TRP A 103 -19.81 21.38 2.44
N LYS A 104 -19.87 22.68 2.70
CA LYS A 104 -18.68 23.55 2.73
C LYS A 104 -17.90 23.38 4.03
N PHE A 105 -16.57 23.49 3.97
CA PHE A 105 -15.69 23.44 5.13
C PHE A 105 -14.95 24.77 5.27
N SER A 106 -14.75 25.22 6.51
CA SER A 106 -13.83 26.31 6.79
C SER A 106 -12.46 25.72 7.08
N ALA A 107 -11.46 26.22 6.37
CA ALA A 107 -10.08 25.78 6.51
C ALA A 107 -9.25 26.89 7.16
N GLU A 108 -8.55 26.56 8.25
CA GLU A 108 -7.65 27.47 8.96
C GLU A 108 -6.23 26.92 8.88
N LEU A 109 -5.34 27.62 8.19
CA LEU A 109 -3.94 27.23 8.06
C LEU A 109 -3.19 27.52 9.37
N LYS A 110 -2.61 26.49 9.99
CA LYS A 110 -1.75 26.69 11.16
C LYS A 110 -0.39 27.22 10.70
N ALA A 111 -0.14 28.51 10.91
CA ALA A 111 1.18 29.09 10.62
C ALA A 111 2.26 28.38 11.43
N LYS A 112 3.28 27.81 10.76
CA LYS A 112 4.51 27.41 11.44
C LYS A 112 5.22 28.67 11.92
N ALA A 113 5.67 28.69 13.18
CA ALA A 113 6.57 29.72 13.66
C ALA A 113 7.79 29.79 12.72
N GLY A 114 8.00 30.94 12.05
CA GLY A 114 9.18 31.19 11.21
C GLY A 114 9.01 31.18 9.69
N ILE A 115 7.80 30.96 9.13
CA ILE A 115 7.57 31.14 7.69
C ILE A 115 7.09 32.59 7.43
N PRO A 116 7.84 33.44 6.70
CA PRO A 116 7.37 34.77 6.35
C PRO A 116 6.21 34.64 5.37
N LEU A 117 5.04 35.10 5.77
CA LEU A 117 3.87 35.22 4.90
C LEU A 117 4.17 36.35 3.89
N LEU A 118 4.63 35.99 2.69
CA LEU A 118 4.80 36.94 1.58
C LEU A 118 3.42 37.32 1.03
N THR A 119 2.83 38.36 1.59
CA THR A 119 1.68 39.04 0.98
C THR A 119 2.18 40.05 -0.05
N GLU A 120 2.22 39.68 -1.33
CA GLU A 120 2.27 40.65 -2.43
C GLU A 120 0.89 41.31 -2.55
N ALA A 121 0.77 42.50 -1.97
CA ALA A 121 -0.42 43.32 -2.06
C ALA A 121 -0.38 44.15 -3.35
N SER A 122 -1.03 43.65 -4.41
CA SER A 122 -1.47 44.49 -5.52
C SER A 122 -2.99 44.40 -5.68
N GLY A 123 -3.70 45.39 -5.12
CA GLY A 123 -5.04 45.78 -5.57
C GLY A 123 -6.23 45.25 -4.76
N GLY A 124 -6.73 46.10 -3.85
CA GLY A 124 -8.18 46.32 -3.67
C GLY A 124 -9.02 45.20 -3.04
N GLY A 125 -8.86 44.95 -1.74
CA GLY A 125 -9.83 44.19 -0.94
C GLY A 125 -9.63 44.51 0.54
N GLY A 126 -10.65 45.05 1.21
CA GLY A 126 -10.56 45.60 2.56
C GLY A 126 -10.15 44.56 3.60
N VAL A 127 -8.94 44.68 4.13
CA VAL A 127 -8.52 44.03 5.38
C VAL A 127 -8.82 45.00 6.51
N GLU A 128 -9.87 44.73 7.28
CA GLU A 128 -10.25 45.53 8.44
C GLU A 128 -9.28 45.24 9.59
N ARG A 129 -8.30 46.14 9.78
CA ARG A 129 -7.27 46.04 10.82
C ARG A 129 -7.80 46.65 12.13
N GLN A 130 -8.45 45.84 12.98
CA GLN A 130 -8.68 46.23 14.37
C GLN A 130 -7.43 45.96 15.22
N THR A 131 -6.71 47.03 15.52
CA THR A 131 -5.56 47.03 16.41
C THR A 131 -6.02 47.09 17.87
N LYS A 132 -5.96 45.99 18.61
CA LYS A 132 -5.79 45.98 20.08
C LYS A 132 -5.11 44.69 20.51
N GLY A 133 -4.11 44.83 21.38
CA GLY A 133 -3.01 43.89 21.54
C GLY A 133 -3.40 42.52 22.10
N THR A 134 -3.06 41.51 21.34
CA THR A 134 -2.60 40.16 21.74
C THR A 134 -1.93 39.62 20.47
N GLU A 135 -0.88 38.80 20.54
CA GLU A 135 -0.20 38.22 19.37
C GLU A 135 -1.21 37.61 18.38
N GLN A 136 -1.63 38.38 17.38
CA GLN A 136 -2.54 37.91 16.35
C GLN A 136 -1.71 37.10 15.35
N GLN A 137 -1.72 35.78 15.52
CA GLN A 137 -1.53 34.90 14.38
C GLN A 137 -2.61 35.28 13.35
N THR A 138 -2.19 35.84 12.22
CA THR A 138 -3.09 36.15 11.10
C THR A 138 -3.65 34.83 10.57
N THR A 139 -4.82 34.41 11.05
CA THR A 139 -5.51 33.21 10.61
C THR A 139 -6.36 33.54 9.39
N THR A 140 -5.94 33.13 8.20
CA THR A 140 -6.78 33.18 6.99
C THR A 140 -7.76 32.00 7.06
N ARG A 141 -9.06 32.30 7.16
CA ARG A 141 -10.13 31.31 7.02
C ARG A 141 -10.64 31.35 5.59
N ILE A 142 -10.61 30.22 4.91
CA ILE A 142 -11.06 30.09 3.53
C ILE A 142 -12.24 29.13 3.51
N GLU A 143 -13.31 29.52 2.82
CA GLU A 143 -14.39 28.59 2.48
C GLU A 143 -13.87 27.64 1.40
N LEU A 144 -13.98 26.34 1.66
CA LEU A 144 -13.38 25.29 0.86
C LEU A 144 -14.42 24.23 0.51
N ASP A 145 -14.50 23.85 -0.76
CA ASP A 145 -15.16 22.63 -1.19
C ASP A 145 -14.17 21.47 -1.25
N LEU A 146 -14.33 20.50 -0.34
CA LEU A 146 -13.46 19.32 -0.30
C LEU A 146 -13.69 18.35 -1.47
N GLY A 147 -14.75 18.51 -2.25
CA GLY A 147 -15.01 17.77 -3.47
C GLY A 147 -14.32 18.36 -4.71
N ASP A 148 -13.96 19.64 -4.71
CA ASP A 148 -13.30 20.31 -5.84
C ASP A 148 -11.78 20.17 -5.75
N VAL A 149 -11.19 19.49 -6.73
CA VAL A 149 -9.74 19.31 -6.82
C VAL A 149 -8.97 20.64 -6.92
N ASN A 150 -9.54 21.67 -7.53
CA ASN A 150 -8.86 22.97 -7.68
C ASN A 150 -8.72 23.70 -6.34
N ASP A 151 -9.76 23.63 -5.50
CA ASP A 151 -9.76 24.12 -4.12
C ASP A 151 -8.66 23.43 -3.29
N ILE A 152 -8.50 22.12 -3.47
CA ILE A 152 -7.42 21.36 -2.81
C ILE A 152 -6.05 21.78 -3.32
N ILE A 153 -5.86 21.92 -4.64
CA ILE A 153 -4.60 22.38 -5.23
C ILE A 153 -4.23 23.77 -4.71
N GLN A 154 -5.18 24.71 -4.69
CA GLN A 154 -4.96 26.06 -4.17
C GLN A 154 -4.56 26.03 -2.71
N SER A 155 -5.29 25.28 -1.88
CA SER A 155 -5.00 25.14 -0.45
C SER A 155 -3.59 24.56 -0.21
N LEU A 156 -3.21 23.53 -0.94
CA LEU A 156 -1.85 22.97 -0.83
C LEU A 156 -0.78 24.01 -1.20
N LYS A 157 -1.00 24.80 -2.26
CA LYS A 157 -0.08 25.87 -2.69
C LYS A 157 0.06 26.95 -1.61
N GLU A 158 -1.06 27.39 -1.03
CA GLU A 158 -1.07 28.39 0.05
C GLU A 158 -0.36 27.90 1.32
N ALA A 159 -0.50 26.61 1.64
CA ALA A 159 0.22 25.98 2.75
C ALA A 159 1.73 25.78 2.48
N ASN A 160 2.19 26.04 1.25
CA ASN A 160 3.52 25.65 0.78
C ASN A 160 3.83 24.17 1.11
N ALA A 161 2.86 23.30 0.81
CA ALA A 161 2.95 21.89 1.14
C ALA A 161 4.08 21.20 0.34
N PRO A 162 4.72 20.15 0.90
CA PRO A 162 5.64 19.31 0.15
C PRO A 162 5.01 18.84 -1.16
N LYS A 163 5.82 18.84 -2.23
CA LYS A 163 5.32 18.51 -3.57
C LYS A 163 4.95 17.03 -3.70
N HIS A 164 5.53 16.15 -2.90
CA HIS A 164 5.18 14.74 -2.90
C HIS A 164 4.10 14.43 -1.86
N ILE A 165 3.06 13.69 -2.28
CA ILE A 165 1.96 13.28 -1.40
C ILE A 165 1.81 11.76 -1.51
N VAL A 166 2.12 11.06 -0.43
CA VAL A 166 2.03 9.61 -0.32
C VAL A 166 0.65 9.22 0.20
N LEU A 167 -0.04 8.35 -0.53
CA LEU A 167 -1.28 7.72 -0.10
C LEU A 167 -1.00 6.25 0.23
N GLU A 168 -0.87 5.94 1.51
CA GLU A 168 -0.67 4.58 2.01
C GLU A 168 -2.00 3.83 2.08
N ASP A 169 -1.94 2.51 1.87
CA ASP A 169 -3.10 1.63 1.97
C ASP A 169 -4.30 2.02 1.08
N PHE A 170 -4.04 2.60 -0.09
CA PHE A 170 -5.06 3.11 -1.01
C PHE A 170 -6.12 2.06 -1.40
N HIS A 171 -5.73 0.79 -1.35
CA HIS A 171 -6.58 -0.37 -1.65
C HIS A 171 -7.76 -0.56 -0.70
N TYR A 172 -7.75 0.07 0.49
CA TYR A 172 -8.89 0.05 1.40
C TYR A 172 -9.98 1.04 1.01
N LEU A 173 -9.68 2.09 0.24
CA LEU A 173 -10.68 3.08 -0.15
C LEU A 173 -11.84 2.40 -0.89
N PRO A 174 -13.09 2.87 -0.72
CA PRO A 174 -14.20 2.44 -1.54
C PRO A 174 -13.88 2.55 -3.03
N PHE A 175 -14.41 1.62 -3.84
CA PHE A 175 -14.18 1.59 -5.28
C PHE A 175 -14.50 2.93 -5.96
N ASP A 176 -15.64 3.53 -5.62
CA ASP A 176 -16.06 4.83 -6.13
C ASP A 176 -15.05 5.94 -5.79
N THR A 177 -14.49 5.92 -4.58
CA THR A 177 -13.44 6.87 -4.17
C THR A 177 -12.13 6.66 -4.92
N GLN A 178 -11.71 5.40 -5.16
CA GLN A 178 -10.55 5.12 -5.99
C GLN A 178 -10.74 5.64 -7.42
N SER A 179 -11.94 5.45 -7.98
CA SER A 179 -12.32 5.92 -9.32
C SER A 179 -12.33 7.45 -9.40
N GLN A 180 -13.05 8.14 -8.50
CA GLN A 180 -13.10 9.59 -8.45
C GLN A 180 -11.72 10.22 -8.24
N PHE A 181 -10.89 9.62 -7.38
CA PHE A 181 -9.53 10.10 -7.16
C PHE A 181 -8.65 9.93 -8.40
N SER A 182 -8.86 8.89 -9.22
CA SER A 182 -8.16 8.74 -10.51
C SER A 182 -8.47 9.87 -11.49
N ILE A 183 -9.69 10.45 -11.42
CA ILE A 183 -10.06 11.64 -12.19
C ILE A 183 -9.32 12.86 -11.62
N ALA A 184 -9.29 13.02 -10.29
CA ALA A 184 -8.58 14.12 -9.63
C ALA A 184 -7.06 14.12 -9.92
N LEU A 185 -6.42 12.94 -10.02
CA LEU A 185 -5.00 12.82 -10.38
C LEU A 185 -4.67 13.52 -11.71
N LYS A 186 -5.57 13.49 -12.70
CA LYS A 186 -5.35 14.23 -13.95
C LYS A 186 -5.24 15.74 -13.69
N ALA A 187 -6.18 16.30 -12.91
CA ALA A 187 -6.17 17.72 -12.59
C ALA A 187 -4.96 18.12 -11.74
N PHE A 188 -4.52 17.28 -10.81
CA PHE A 188 -3.29 17.50 -10.06
C PHE A 188 -2.05 17.59 -10.97
N HIS A 189 -1.91 16.67 -11.92
CA HIS A 189 -0.81 16.68 -12.88
C HIS A 189 -0.87 17.88 -13.85
N GLU A 190 -2.06 18.34 -14.24
CA GLU A 190 -2.21 19.44 -15.21
C GLU A 190 -2.10 20.83 -14.60
N ASN A 191 -2.60 21.00 -13.36
CA ASN A 191 -2.78 22.32 -12.75
C ASN A 191 -1.81 22.58 -11.58
N SER A 192 -0.88 21.67 -11.29
CA SER A 192 0.05 21.79 -10.17
C SER A 192 1.33 20.97 -10.34
N ASP A 193 2.30 21.23 -9.46
CA ASP A 193 3.52 20.42 -9.35
C ASP A 193 3.41 19.33 -8.26
N TYR A 194 2.21 19.05 -7.75
CA TYR A 194 2.01 18.00 -6.74
C TYR A 194 2.06 16.62 -7.38
N THR A 195 2.94 15.77 -6.88
CA THR A 195 3.12 14.40 -7.33
C THR A 195 2.61 13.41 -6.29
N PHE A 196 1.68 12.55 -6.68
CA PHE A 196 1.16 11.51 -5.80
C PHE A 196 1.96 10.21 -5.91
N VAL A 197 2.28 9.62 -4.77
CA VAL A 197 2.80 8.25 -4.65
C VAL A 197 1.73 7.41 -3.98
N VAL A 198 0.99 6.66 -4.79
CA VAL A 198 -0.11 5.81 -4.33
C VAL A 198 0.43 4.42 -4.03
N ILE A 199 0.23 3.93 -2.82
CA ILE A 199 0.71 2.63 -2.37
C ILE A 199 -0.48 1.72 -2.08
N GLY A 200 -0.46 0.54 -2.71
CA GLY A 200 -1.57 -0.39 -2.69
C GLY A 200 -1.13 -1.84 -2.58
N VAL A 201 -2.01 -2.69 -2.04
CA VAL A 201 -1.85 -4.14 -2.07
C VAL A 201 -2.83 -4.69 -3.10
N TRP A 202 -2.41 -4.84 -4.35
CA TRP A 202 -3.13 -5.47 -5.46
C TRP A 202 -2.12 -5.87 -6.55
N ARG A 203 -2.47 -6.78 -7.47
CA ARG A 203 -1.57 -7.16 -8.60
C ARG A 203 -1.87 -6.43 -9.91
N GLU A 204 -3.02 -5.77 -9.99
CA GLU A 204 -3.44 -5.00 -11.15
C GLU A 204 -2.53 -3.77 -11.44
N LYS A 205 -1.58 -3.92 -12.38
CA LYS A 205 -0.65 -2.86 -12.79
C LYS A 205 -1.35 -1.55 -13.15
N ASN A 206 -2.43 -1.61 -13.91
CA ASN A 206 -3.06 -0.44 -14.50
C ASN A 206 -4.37 -0.04 -13.81
N ARG A 207 -4.58 -0.39 -12.53
CA ARG A 207 -5.86 -0.21 -11.83
C ARG A 207 -6.41 1.23 -11.94
N LEU A 208 -5.57 2.24 -11.69
CA LEU A 208 -6.01 3.64 -11.79
C LEU A 208 -6.14 4.12 -13.25
N ILE A 209 -5.28 3.64 -14.15
CA ILE A 209 -5.35 3.97 -15.59
C ILE A 209 -6.63 3.37 -16.20
N TYR A 210 -7.10 2.25 -15.68
CA TYR A 210 -8.37 1.67 -16.09
C TYR A 210 -9.56 2.56 -15.69
N PHE A 211 -9.56 3.11 -14.48
CA PHE A 211 -10.59 4.06 -14.05
C PHE A 211 -10.58 5.35 -14.85
N ASN A 212 -9.39 5.80 -15.27
CA ASN A 212 -9.24 7.00 -16.08
C ASN A 212 -8.10 6.83 -17.09
N GLY A 213 -8.47 6.55 -18.36
CA GLY A 213 -7.53 6.35 -19.46
C GLY A 213 -6.63 7.57 -19.72
N ASP A 214 -7.05 8.77 -19.33
CA ASP A 214 -6.22 9.97 -19.41
C ASP A 214 -4.99 9.88 -18.50
N LEU A 215 -4.95 9.00 -17.50
CA LEU A 215 -3.73 8.81 -16.70
C LEU A 215 -2.59 8.14 -17.48
N THR A 216 -2.86 7.66 -18.71
CA THR A 216 -1.82 7.19 -19.63
C THR A 216 -0.74 8.25 -19.78
N SER A 217 0.52 7.84 -19.59
CA SER A 217 1.74 8.68 -19.57
C SER A 217 1.93 9.62 -18.36
N ARG A 218 0.87 9.91 -17.58
CA ARG A 218 0.88 10.74 -16.36
C ARG A 218 1.16 9.92 -15.09
N VAL A 219 0.79 8.64 -15.11
CA VAL A 219 1.02 7.68 -14.03
C VAL A 219 2.01 6.61 -14.47
N VAL A 220 2.95 6.26 -13.58
CA VAL A 220 3.84 5.10 -13.72
C VAL A 220 3.50 4.08 -12.64
N ALA A 221 3.20 2.84 -13.07
CA ALA A 221 2.94 1.73 -12.18
C ALA A 221 4.21 0.90 -11.98
N ILE A 222 4.58 0.71 -10.72
CA ILE A 222 5.80 0.02 -10.28
C ILE A 222 5.40 -1.24 -9.51
N ASP A 223 5.87 -2.37 -10.02
CA ASP A 223 5.60 -3.68 -9.46
C ASP A 223 6.59 -3.99 -8.34
N ALA A 224 6.12 -4.00 -7.10
CA ALA A 224 6.98 -4.38 -5.98
C ALA A 224 7.20 -5.90 -5.88
N ASP A 225 6.39 -6.72 -6.55
CA ASP A 225 6.47 -8.18 -6.54
C ASP A 225 7.52 -8.72 -7.52
N ALA A 226 8.04 -7.86 -8.41
CA ALA A 226 9.03 -8.20 -9.43
C ALA A 226 10.43 -8.48 -8.86
N TRP A 227 10.52 -9.35 -7.85
CA TRP A 227 11.77 -9.88 -7.31
C TRP A 227 12.28 -11.00 -8.20
N THR A 228 13.53 -10.87 -8.65
CA THR A 228 14.27 -11.99 -9.23
C THR A 228 14.95 -12.81 -8.14
N LYS A 229 15.23 -14.09 -8.43
CA LYS A 229 15.99 -14.96 -7.51
C LYS A 229 17.36 -14.34 -7.17
N GLU A 230 18.04 -13.73 -8.13
CA GLU A 230 19.36 -13.12 -7.92
C GLU A 230 19.31 -11.87 -7.03
N GLU A 231 18.25 -11.04 -7.15
CA GLU A 231 18.04 -9.93 -6.23
C GLU A 231 17.75 -10.42 -4.81
N LEU A 232 16.95 -11.48 -4.64
CA LEU A 232 16.69 -12.07 -3.33
C LEU A 232 17.96 -12.66 -2.70
N LYS A 233 18.81 -13.33 -3.48
CA LYS A 233 20.13 -13.77 -3.01
C LYS A 233 20.99 -12.57 -2.60
N SER A 234 20.95 -11.48 -3.38
CA SER A 234 21.68 -10.25 -3.06
C SER A 234 21.25 -9.65 -1.73
N VAL A 235 19.95 -9.70 -1.38
CA VAL A 235 19.45 -9.29 -0.05
C VAL A 235 20.10 -10.10 1.08
N VAL A 236 20.25 -11.42 0.89
CA VAL A 236 20.95 -12.27 1.87
C VAL A 236 22.42 -11.87 1.99
N ARG A 237 23.11 -11.73 0.85
CA ARG A 237 24.54 -11.40 0.82
C ARG A 237 24.85 -10.00 1.31
N ALA A 238 23.95 -9.03 1.12
CA ALA A 238 24.12 -7.67 1.63
C ALA A 238 24.16 -7.63 3.17
N GLY A 239 23.52 -8.59 3.85
CA GLY A 239 23.55 -8.68 5.31
C GLY A 239 24.79 -9.37 5.90
N GLU A 240 25.52 -10.17 5.12
CA GLU A 240 26.74 -10.87 5.55
C GLU A 240 27.81 -9.94 6.16
N PRO A 241 28.27 -8.88 5.46
CA PRO A 241 29.28 -7.99 6.02
C PRO A 241 28.79 -7.20 7.22
N LEU A 242 27.48 -6.92 7.32
CA LEU A 242 26.90 -6.14 8.42
C LEU A 242 26.93 -6.90 9.75
N LEU A 243 26.78 -8.23 9.72
CA LEU A 243 26.82 -9.08 10.92
C LEU A 243 28.14 -9.81 11.11
N ASN A 244 29.07 -9.70 10.14
CA ASN A 244 30.26 -10.55 10.06
C ASN A 244 29.89 -12.04 10.07
N VAL A 245 29.02 -12.44 9.13
CA VAL A 245 28.61 -13.83 8.94
C VAL A 245 28.83 -14.27 7.50
N ARG A 246 28.82 -15.59 7.29
CA ARG A 246 28.75 -16.19 5.96
C ARG A 246 27.61 -17.20 5.93
N PHE A 247 26.63 -16.98 5.07
CA PHE A 247 25.59 -17.97 4.84
C PHE A 247 26.10 -19.06 3.90
N ASP A 248 25.79 -20.30 4.24
CA ASP A 248 26.00 -21.46 3.40
C ASP A 248 25.25 -21.29 2.06
N ASP A 249 25.88 -21.64 0.94
CA ASP A 249 25.31 -21.41 -0.39
C ASP A 249 24.05 -22.26 -0.61
N GLU A 250 24.00 -23.49 -0.08
CA GLU A 250 22.80 -24.34 -0.15
C GLU A 250 21.65 -23.75 0.66
N PHE A 251 21.95 -23.13 1.80
CA PHE A 251 20.96 -22.40 2.59
C PHE A 251 20.38 -21.21 1.81
N VAL A 252 21.23 -20.44 1.12
CA VAL A 252 20.78 -19.28 0.33
C VAL A 252 19.88 -19.70 -0.84
N GLU A 253 20.25 -20.74 -1.58
CA GLU A 253 19.39 -21.29 -2.62
C GLU A 253 18.07 -21.82 -2.04
N GLY A 254 18.16 -22.59 -0.95
CA GLY A 254 17.00 -23.19 -0.30
C GLY A 254 16.02 -22.15 0.25
N VAL A 255 16.49 -21.10 0.92
CA VAL A 255 15.61 -20.05 1.46
C VAL A 255 14.91 -19.27 0.37
N VAL A 256 15.62 -18.95 -0.74
CA VAL A 256 15.04 -18.22 -1.87
C VAL A 256 13.99 -19.07 -2.59
N GLU A 257 14.26 -20.35 -2.84
CA GLU A 257 13.32 -21.26 -3.48
C GLU A 257 12.04 -21.45 -2.65
N ASN A 258 12.20 -21.72 -1.35
CA ASN A 258 11.06 -21.98 -0.45
C ASN A 258 10.26 -20.71 -0.10
N SER A 259 10.78 -19.52 -0.38
CA SER A 259 10.11 -18.25 -0.10
C SER A 259 9.10 -17.83 -1.18
N HIS A 260 8.99 -18.54 -2.31
CA HIS A 260 8.05 -18.23 -3.39
C HIS A 260 8.07 -16.75 -3.82
N ASN A 261 9.27 -16.18 -3.98
CA ASN A 261 9.54 -14.77 -4.31
C ASN A 261 9.07 -13.73 -3.26
N ALA A 262 8.72 -14.17 -2.05
CA ALA A 262 8.37 -13.28 -0.96
C ALA A 262 9.63 -12.84 -0.19
N VAL A 263 10.07 -11.60 -0.39
CA VAL A 263 11.30 -11.08 0.24
C VAL A 263 11.23 -11.13 1.77
N TYR A 264 10.04 -10.96 2.35
CA TYR A 264 9.88 -11.03 3.80
C TYR A 264 10.17 -12.45 4.36
N LEU A 265 9.87 -13.52 3.61
CA LEU A 265 10.20 -14.88 4.02
C LEU A 265 11.70 -15.14 3.95
N VAL A 266 12.38 -14.57 2.96
CA VAL A 266 13.86 -14.61 2.87
C VAL A 266 14.49 -13.92 4.09
N GLN A 267 14.02 -12.72 4.40
CA GLN A 267 14.47 -11.91 5.55
C GLN A 267 14.26 -12.66 6.88
N GLU A 268 13.03 -13.10 7.17
CA GLU A 268 12.71 -13.86 8.38
C GLU A 268 13.46 -15.20 8.47
N GLY A 269 13.61 -15.90 7.34
CA GLY A 269 14.43 -17.12 7.28
C GLY A 269 15.89 -16.87 7.65
N CYS A 270 16.48 -15.79 7.14
CA CYS A 270 17.84 -15.38 7.51
C CYS A 270 17.94 -14.97 8.99
N ALA A 271 16.96 -14.23 9.51
CA ALA A 271 16.91 -13.84 10.92
C ALA A 271 16.85 -15.06 11.85
N LEU A 272 15.98 -16.03 11.55
CA LEU A 272 15.88 -17.28 12.32
C LEU A 272 17.16 -18.12 12.22
N ALA A 273 17.79 -18.19 11.05
CA ALA A 273 19.05 -18.90 10.89
C ALA A 273 20.19 -18.25 11.69
N CYS A 274 20.29 -16.92 11.70
CA CYS A 274 21.19 -16.16 12.58
C CYS A 274 20.91 -16.48 14.05
N HIS A 275 19.65 -16.46 14.48
CA HIS A 275 19.27 -16.78 15.86
C HIS A 275 19.67 -18.21 16.25
N LYS A 276 19.44 -19.20 15.38
CA LYS A 276 19.88 -20.60 15.60
C LYS A 276 21.41 -20.72 15.70
N ALA A 277 22.15 -19.89 14.94
CA ALA A 277 23.60 -19.78 15.02
C ALA A 277 24.09 -18.91 16.19
N LYS A 278 23.19 -18.38 17.02
CA LYS A 278 23.48 -17.45 18.13
C LYS A 278 24.13 -16.13 17.68
N VAL A 279 23.85 -15.70 16.46
CA VAL A 279 24.24 -14.39 15.92
C VAL A 279 23.10 -13.41 16.16
N TYR A 280 23.25 -12.59 17.20
CA TYR A 280 22.26 -11.55 17.57
C TYR A 280 22.67 -10.14 17.11
N GLN A 281 23.96 -9.94 16.85
CA GLN A 281 24.55 -8.68 16.43
C GLN A 281 25.89 -8.93 15.72
N THR A 282 26.47 -7.88 15.15
CA THR A 282 27.82 -7.92 14.55
C THR A 282 28.85 -8.52 15.51
N GLY A 283 29.53 -9.58 15.07
CA GLY A 283 30.57 -10.27 15.83
C GLY A 283 32.00 -9.89 15.41
N ASP A 284 32.98 -10.14 16.29
CA ASP A 284 34.40 -9.94 15.98
C ASP A 284 34.99 -11.04 15.06
N GLN A 285 34.36 -12.21 15.02
CA GLN A 285 34.78 -13.36 14.20
C GLN A 285 33.67 -13.74 13.22
N THR A 286 34.06 -14.15 12.01
CA THR A 286 33.10 -14.58 11.00
C THR A 286 32.44 -15.90 11.40
N VAL A 287 31.11 -15.89 11.52
CA VAL A 287 30.31 -17.09 11.85
C VAL A 287 29.69 -17.68 10.60
N GLN A 288 29.76 -19.01 10.45
CA GLN A 288 29.04 -19.74 9.40
C GLN A 288 27.58 -19.95 9.81
N VAL A 289 26.63 -19.60 8.96
CA VAL A 289 25.18 -19.66 9.22
C VAL A 289 24.49 -20.51 8.15
N GLY A 290 23.46 -21.28 8.54
CA GLY A 290 22.62 -22.02 7.59
C GLY A 290 23.11 -23.42 7.22
N LYS A 291 24.33 -23.82 7.62
CA LYS A 291 24.85 -25.16 7.32
C LYS A 291 23.96 -26.27 7.89
N ASN A 292 23.60 -27.24 7.05
CA ASN A 292 22.70 -28.37 7.38
C ASN A 292 21.32 -27.93 7.91
N VAL A 293 20.84 -26.73 7.56
CA VAL A 293 19.50 -26.27 7.92
C VAL A 293 18.50 -26.71 6.85
N ASP A 294 17.43 -27.39 7.28
CA ASP A 294 16.27 -27.63 6.45
C ASP A 294 15.51 -26.30 6.22
N THR A 295 15.72 -25.69 5.07
CA THR A 295 15.12 -24.40 4.71
C THR A 295 13.61 -24.50 4.50
N ALA A 296 13.09 -25.64 4.04
CA ALA A 296 11.66 -25.84 3.89
C ALA A 296 10.96 -25.87 5.26
N ALA A 297 11.50 -26.62 6.22
CA ALA A 297 10.99 -26.64 7.59
C ALA A 297 11.13 -25.26 8.27
N LEU A 298 12.23 -24.55 8.01
CA LEU A 298 12.45 -23.20 8.53
C LEU A 298 11.40 -22.21 8.02
N ILE A 299 11.20 -22.12 6.71
CA ILE A 299 10.20 -21.21 6.13
C ILE A 299 8.79 -21.61 6.54
N LYS A 300 8.49 -22.92 6.60
CA LYS A 300 7.22 -23.40 7.13
C LYS A 300 6.98 -22.88 8.55
N SER A 301 7.98 -22.87 9.42
CA SER A 301 7.82 -22.34 10.78
C SER A 301 7.46 -20.84 10.81
N VAL A 302 8.01 -20.03 9.90
CA VAL A 302 7.64 -18.61 9.75
C VAL A 302 6.18 -18.46 9.30
N VAL A 303 5.75 -19.29 8.34
CA VAL A 303 4.38 -19.24 7.82
C VAL A 303 3.37 -19.75 8.86
N ASP A 304 3.72 -20.78 9.62
CA ASP A 304 2.87 -21.39 10.65
C ASP A 304 2.51 -20.39 11.77
N GLU A 305 3.34 -19.39 12.05
CA GLU A 305 3.01 -18.30 13.00
C GLU A 305 1.74 -17.53 12.59
N GLN A 306 1.40 -17.53 11.29
CA GLN A 306 0.20 -16.89 10.77
C GLN A 306 -0.96 -17.87 10.56
N ALA A 307 -0.80 -19.17 10.88
CA ALA A 307 -1.81 -20.20 10.60
C ALA A 307 -3.17 -19.87 11.24
N GLY A 308 -3.17 -19.41 12.50
CA GLY A 308 -4.40 -19.02 13.20
C GLY A 308 -5.18 -17.92 12.47
N ARG A 309 -4.47 -16.97 11.86
CA ARG A 309 -5.08 -15.89 11.07
C ARG A 309 -5.74 -16.43 9.80
N TYR A 310 -5.08 -17.33 9.08
CA TYR A 310 -5.64 -17.91 7.85
C TYR A 310 -6.82 -18.86 8.15
N ILE A 311 -6.77 -19.62 9.24
CA ILE A 311 -7.91 -20.44 9.71
C ILE A 311 -9.11 -19.53 10.05
N ALA A 312 -8.88 -18.44 10.78
CA ALA A 312 -9.93 -17.47 11.09
C ALA A 312 -10.50 -16.83 9.82
N PHE A 313 -9.66 -16.51 8.84
CA PHE A 313 -10.09 -16.02 7.53
C PHE A 313 -11.01 -17.03 6.82
N LEU A 314 -10.60 -18.30 6.71
CA LEU A 314 -11.40 -19.34 6.04
C LEU A 314 -12.77 -19.49 6.71
N ASN A 315 -12.80 -19.56 8.04
CA ASN A 315 -14.05 -19.66 8.80
C ASN A 315 -14.93 -18.42 8.56
N ASN A 316 -14.41 -17.22 8.79
CA ASN A 316 -15.18 -15.98 8.70
C ASN A 316 -15.71 -15.70 7.29
N VAL A 317 -14.93 -16.01 6.25
CA VAL A 317 -15.36 -15.82 4.85
C VAL A 317 -16.38 -16.90 4.46
N SER A 318 -16.20 -18.15 4.90
CA SER A 318 -17.16 -19.22 4.58
C SER A 318 -18.58 -18.94 5.09
N GLU A 319 -18.73 -18.21 6.20
CA GLU A 319 -20.03 -17.79 6.75
C GLU A 319 -20.77 -16.77 5.88
N GLY A 320 -20.06 -16.01 5.04
CA GLY A 320 -20.62 -14.90 4.28
C GLY A 320 -21.13 -13.74 5.16
N PHE A 321 -21.92 -12.85 4.56
CA PHE A 321 -22.56 -11.73 5.26
C PHE A 321 -23.67 -12.20 6.22
N GLN A 322 -24.40 -13.22 5.79
CA GLN A 322 -25.51 -13.84 6.50
C GLN A 322 -25.65 -15.28 6.02
N LYS A 323 -26.36 -16.11 6.79
CA LYS A 323 -26.66 -17.49 6.38
C LYS A 323 -27.44 -17.49 5.06
N SER A 324 -27.02 -18.34 4.13
CA SER A 324 -27.62 -18.52 2.81
C SER A 324 -27.58 -20.00 2.44
N GLU A 325 -28.64 -20.51 1.81
CA GLU A 325 -28.69 -21.91 1.35
C GLU A 325 -27.64 -22.23 0.28
N LEU A 326 -27.22 -21.22 -0.51
CA LEU A 326 -26.21 -21.39 -1.55
C LEU A 326 -24.78 -21.42 -1.00
N GLU A 327 -24.56 -20.84 0.19
CA GLU A 327 -23.24 -20.78 0.84
C GLU A 327 -22.10 -20.35 -0.10
N MET A 328 -22.37 -19.38 -0.99
CA MET A 328 -21.50 -19.11 -2.14
C MET A 328 -20.04 -18.87 -1.76
N TYR A 329 -19.78 -18.16 -0.66
CA TYR A 329 -18.42 -17.88 -0.20
C TYR A 329 -17.66 -19.14 0.23
N ARG A 330 -18.33 -20.15 0.80
CA ARG A 330 -17.74 -21.45 1.10
C ARG A 330 -17.29 -22.16 -0.18
N TRP A 331 -18.10 -22.10 -1.22
CA TRP A 331 -17.79 -22.72 -2.51
C TRP A 331 -16.73 -21.95 -3.31
N LEU A 332 -16.68 -20.63 -3.18
CA LEU A 332 -15.56 -19.84 -3.69
C LEU A 332 -14.25 -20.26 -3.01
N LEU A 333 -14.22 -20.37 -1.68
CA LEU A 333 -13.03 -20.86 -0.96
C LEU A 333 -12.67 -22.29 -1.37
N TYR A 334 -13.65 -23.17 -1.55
CA TYR A 334 -13.42 -24.53 -2.05
C TYR A 334 -12.68 -24.53 -3.39
N ALA A 335 -13.14 -23.72 -4.36
CA ALA A 335 -12.49 -23.61 -5.66
C ALA A 335 -11.05 -23.13 -5.53
N LEU A 336 -10.80 -22.11 -4.70
CA LEU A 336 -9.45 -21.59 -4.45
C LEU A 336 -8.51 -22.64 -3.85
N LEU A 337 -8.99 -23.42 -2.87
CA LEU A 337 -8.19 -24.45 -2.20
C LEU A 337 -7.93 -25.68 -3.08
N LYS A 338 -8.65 -25.82 -4.19
CA LYS A 338 -8.45 -26.90 -5.17
C LYS A 338 -7.48 -26.55 -6.29
N CYS A 339 -7.24 -25.27 -6.53
CA CYS A 339 -6.25 -24.80 -7.51
C CYS A 339 -4.83 -25.01 -7.00
N ASN A 340 -3.89 -25.22 -7.93
CA ASN A 340 -2.48 -25.31 -7.58
C ASN A 340 -1.87 -23.91 -7.35
N ILE A 341 -0.66 -23.87 -6.78
CA ILE A 341 0.00 -22.61 -6.42
C ILE A 341 0.26 -21.73 -7.65
N ASP A 342 0.65 -22.32 -8.78
CA ASP A 342 0.95 -21.57 -10.01
C ASP A 342 -0.30 -20.91 -10.59
N GLU A 343 -1.45 -21.59 -10.55
CA GLU A 343 -2.75 -21.03 -10.94
C GLU A 343 -3.16 -19.87 -10.04
N LEU A 344 -2.97 -20.02 -8.72
CA LEU A 344 -3.24 -18.97 -7.74
C LEU A 344 -2.29 -17.77 -7.90
N HIS A 345 -1.02 -18.03 -8.23
CA HIS A 345 -0.02 -17.01 -8.54
C HIS A 345 -0.38 -16.21 -9.78
N GLN A 346 -0.88 -16.87 -10.82
CA GLN A 346 -1.35 -16.15 -11.99
C GLN A 346 -2.64 -15.39 -11.67
N GLY A 347 -3.53 -15.97 -10.87
CA GLY A 347 -4.89 -15.50 -10.62
C GLY A 347 -5.89 -16.27 -11.48
N LEU A 348 -7.07 -16.53 -10.93
CA LEU A 348 -8.04 -17.45 -11.50
C LEU A 348 -9.11 -16.70 -12.29
N ARG A 349 -9.42 -17.17 -13.50
CA ARG A 349 -10.55 -16.64 -14.26
C ARG A 349 -11.86 -17.06 -13.61
N MET A 350 -12.86 -16.19 -13.69
CA MET A 350 -14.22 -16.46 -13.22
C MET A 350 -14.76 -17.75 -13.84
N SER A 351 -14.50 -18.00 -15.13
CA SER A 351 -14.94 -19.24 -15.78
C SER A 351 -14.36 -20.50 -15.13
N ALA A 352 -13.09 -20.48 -14.73
CA ALA A 352 -12.45 -21.60 -14.04
C ALA A 352 -13.06 -21.82 -12.65
N ILE A 353 -13.32 -20.73 -11.91
CA ILE A 353 -14.02 -20.78 -10.62
C ILE A 353 -15.44 -21.33 -10.81
N SER A 354 -16.18 -20.83 -11.80
CA SER A 354 -17.54 -21.23 -12.15
C SER A 354 -17.60 -22.74 -12.44
N THR A 355 -16.66 -23.26 -13.24
CA THR A 355 -16.53 -24.70 -13.51
C THR A 355 -16.33 -25.50 -12.23
N ILE A 356 -15.31 -25.18 -11.41
CA ILE A 356 -15.02 -25.94 -10.19
C ILE A 356 -16.20 -25.91 -9.21
N VAL A 357 -16.83 -24.73 -9.06
CA VAL A 357 -18.00 -24.56 -8.19
C VAL A 357 -19.16 -25.41 -8.71
N LYS A 358 -19.52 -25.33 -10.00
CA LYS A 358 -20.64 -26.11 -10.56
C LYS A 358 -20.40 -27.61 -10.54
N GLU A 359 -19.15 -28.07 -10.68
CA GLU A 359 -18.83 -29.49 -10.59
C GLU A 359 -19.10 -30.09 -9.20
N HIS A 360 -19.02 -29.28 -8.14
CA HIS A 360 -19.05 -29.78 -6.75
C HIS A 360 -20.23 -29.26 -5.92
N HIS A 361 -20.82 -28.13 -6.30
CA HIS A 361 -21.97 -27.56 -5.61
C HIS A 361 -23.21 -28.46 -5.79
N PRO A 362 -24.06 -28.68 -4.76
CA PRO A 362 -25.24 -29.56 -4.85
C PRO A 362 -26.21 -29.23 -5.98
N LEU A 363 -26.36 -27.95 -6.33
CA LEU A 363 -27.17 -27.49 -7.48
C LEU A 363 -26.53 -27.75 -8.84
N GLY A 364 -25.24 -28.07 -8.91
CA GLY A 364 -24.55 -28.40 -10.14
C GLY A 364 -24.66 -27.31 -11.21
N GLU A 365 -24.90 -27.76 -12.44
CA GLU A 365 -25.14 -26.90 -13.62
C GLU A 365 -26.38 -25.98 -13.50
N THR A 366 -27.31 -26.26 -12.58
CA THR A 366 -28.48 -25.39 -12.35
C THR A 366 -28.15 -24.16 -11.50
N LEU A 367 -26.94 -24.08 -10.93
CA LEU A 367 -26.49 -22.92 -10.18
C LEU A 367 -26.36 -21.70 -11.11
N ASN A 368 -27.12 -20.65 -10.79
CA ASN A 368 -27.07 -19.39 -11.51
C ASN A 368 -25.69 -18.73 -11.34
N GLU A 369 -25.02 -18.50 -12.47
CA GLU A 369 -23.69 -17.91 -12.56
C GLU A 369 -23.62 -16.47 -12.01
N GLY A 370 -24.73 -15.72 -12.06
CA GLY A 370 -24.85 -14.41 -11.43
C GLY A 370 -24.61 -14.43 -9.92
N ASN A 371 -24.95 -15.52 -9.22
CA ASN A 371 -24.66 -15.66 -7.78
C ASN A 371 -23.16 -15.77 -7.52
N ILE A 372 -22.43 -16.45 -8.41
CA ILE A 372 -20.96 -16.57 -8.34
C ILE A 372 -20.34 -15.19 -8.56
N THR A 373 -20.76 -14.48 -9.62
CA THR A 373 -20.28 -13.13 -9.94
C THR A 373 -20.55 -12.14 -8.80
N GLN A 374 -21.74 -12.19 -8.20
CA GLN A 374 -22.09 -11.31 -7.09
C GLN A 374 -21.24 -11.57 -5.85
N ALA A 375 -21.03 -12.85 -5.51
CA ALA A 375 -20.19 -13.25 -4.38
C ALA A 375 -18.71 -12.86 -4.62
N LEU A 376 -18.18 -13.06 -5.84
CA LEU A 376 -16.85 -12.63 -6.23
C LEU A 376 -16.69 -11.11 -6.12
N THR A 377 -17.63 -10.34 -6.68
CA THR A 377 -17.62 -8.87 -6.63
C THR A 377 -17.67 -8.34 -5.19
N SER A 378 -18.32 -9.07 -4.28
CA SER A 378 -18.47 -8.68 -2.88
C SER A 378 -17.39 -9.26 -1.94
N ILE A 379 -16.41 -10.02 -2.45
CA ILE A 379 -15.46 -10.75 -1.60
C ILE A 379 -14.56 -9.82 -0.78
N ALA A 380 -14.14 -8.70 -1.36
CA ALA A 380 -13.31 -7.71 -0.69
C ALA A 380 -14.11 -6.98 0.42
N SER A 381 -15.36 -6.59 0.15
CA SER A 381 -16.22 -5.92 1.13
C SER A 381 -16.66 -6.85 2.27
N LEU A 382 -16.82 -8.15 1.99
CA LEU A 382 -17.06 -9.16 3.01
C LEU A 382 -15.90 -9.23 4.00
N GLN A 383 -14.65 -9.30 3.50
CA GLN A 383 -13.47 -9.34 4.36
C GLN A 383 -13.36 -8.08 5.24
N VAL A 384 -13.66 -6.90 4.69
CA VAL A 384 -13.71 -5.65 5.46
C VAL A 384 -14.77 -5.73 6.56
N THR A 385 -15.98 -6.19 6.24
CA THR A 385 -17.09 -6.35 7.21
C THR A 385 -16.73 -7.33 8.33
N LYS A 386 -16.02 -8.41 8.00
CA LYS A 386 -15.54 -9.42 8.96
C LYS A 386 -14.25 -9.01 9.68
N ASN A 387 -13.80 -7.76 9.53
CA ASN A 387 -12.57 -7.21 10.12
C ASN A 387 -11.28 -8.00 9.76
N ILE A 388 -11.25 -8.60 8.57
CA ILE A 388 -10.09 -9.31 8.06
C ILE A 388 -9.15 -8.29 7.40
N ARG A 389 -7.96 -8.12 7.99
CA ARG A 389 -6.94 -7.20 7.47
C ARG A 389 -5.54 -7.85 7.47
N PRO A 390 -4.72 -7.61 6.42
CA PRO A 390 -5.11 -7.16 5.08
C PRO A 390 -6.10 -8.09 4.38
N ILE A 391 -6.75 -7.55 3.34
CA ILE A 391 -7.58 -8.29 2.39
C ILE A 391 -6.71 -9.35 1.69
N ILE A 392 -7.17 -10.59 1.71
CA ILE A 392 -6.49 -11.76 1.14
C ILE A 392 -7.02 -12.07 -0.26
N LEU A 393 -8.33 -11.96 -0.47
CA LEU A 393 -8.94 -12.20 -1.78
C LEU A 393 -9.48 -10.92 -2.40
N ASP A 394 -9.20 -10.70 -3.67
CA ASP A 394 -9.82 -9.64 -4.46
C ASP A 394 -10.35 -10.21 -5.78
N TYR A 395 -11.33 -9.52 -6.36
CA TYR A 395 -11.86 -9.85 -7.67
C TYR A 395 -11.91 -8.59 -8.51
N ASP A 396 -11.28 -8.64 -9.68
CA ASP A 396 -11.40 -7.59 -10.67
C ASP A 396 -12.52 -7.97 -11.66
N PRO A 397 -13.69 -7.28 -11.61
CA PRO A 397 -14.78 -7.54 -12.54
C PRO A 397 -14.40 -7.19 -13.99
N ASN A 398 -13.40 -6.36 -14.22
CA ASN A 398 -13.02 -5.90 -15.57
C ASN A 398 -12.16 -6.92 -16.31
N LYS A 399 -11.47 -7.80 -15.58
CA LYS A 399 -10.71 -8.93 -16.12
C LYS A 399 -11.43 -10.27 -15.94
N SER A 400 -12.57 -10.27 -15.26
CA SER A 400 -13.24 -11.48 -14.77
C SER A 400 -12.24 -12.40 -14.06
N ARG A 401 -11.42 -11.86 -13.17
CA ARG A 401 -10.31 -12.58 -12.54
C ARG A 401 -10.25 -12.37 -11.02
N SER A 402 -10.12 -13.46 -10.27
CA SER A 402 -9.86 -13.47 -8.84
C SER A 402 -8.38 -13.61 -8.55
N GLU A 403 -7.89 -12.87 -7.57
CA GLU A 403 -6.48 -12.86 -7.17
C GLU A 403 -6.37 -13.15 -5.68
N CYS A 404 -5.40 -14.00 -5.33
CA CYS A 404 -4.97 -14.20 -3.95
C CYS A 404 -3.78 -13.27 -3.69
N ARG A 405 -3.92 -12.37 -2.71
CA ARG A 405 -2.99 -11.28 -2.41
C ARG A 405 -1.88 -11.66 -1.44
#